data_AF-A0AAE8MAF1-F1
#
_entry.id   AF-A0AAE8MAF1-F1
#
_cell.length_a   1.000
_cell.length_b   1.000
_cell.length_c   1.000
_cell.angle_alpha   90.00
_cell.angle_beta   90.00
_cell.angle_gamma   90.00
#
_symmetry.space_group_name_H-M   'P 1'
#
loop_
_entity.id
_entity.type
_entity.pdbx_description
1 polymer ?
#
loop_
_entity_poly.entity_id
_entity_poly.type
_entity_poly.pdbx_seq_one_letter_code
_entity_poly.pdbx_strand_id
1 'polypeptide(L)'
;MTAMPVLSGLRLGIGMDATRHFVSNLDAVSIILLTVTLAAFLVPIFILFPPVTVDCSDVLRQTHSRAGVAPRPDNLRRESSGHRVLEVKGRHISPVESCRGIELQSNLTSSSDSMKYHQLYTFAQLDPQVGEGDSPVWEAISSKHFPLLANIEVDLWIPDPNKTSRLLGKVDGAFLVLRFPWTDAGLVQHVSAKISHGFGASPEKEFMLPVSFPNETEIRVQGYSFAEVKIEGNITTALNMDVELPAELARYLGVEHNLGIFRVDEP
;
A
#
# COMPACT_ATOMS: atom_id res chain seq x y z
N MET A 1 56.74 20.04 31.39
CA MET A 1 57.00 18.93 30.45
C MET A 1 56.89 17.67 31.29
N THR A 2 55.84 16.86 31.20
CA THR A 2 55.52 16.01 30.06
C THR A 2 54.03 15.65 30.04
N ALA A 3 53.49 15.46 28.84
CA ALA A 3 52.08 15.30 28.51
C ALA A 3 51.46 13.97 29.00
N MET A 4 50.17 14.02 29.35
CA MET A 4 49.28 12.86 29.36
C MET A 4 48.61 12.70 28.00
N PRO A 5 48.64 11.52 27.36
CA PRO A 5 47.82 11.28 26.19
C PRO A 5 46.45 10.71 26.60
N VAL A 6 45.45 11.35 26.02
CA VAL A 6 44.05 10.95 25.89
C VAL A 6 43.96 9.56 25.23
N LEU A 7 43.22 8.63 25.82
CA LEU A 7 42.85 7.35 25.20
C LEU A 7 41.42 7.46 24.66
N SER A 8 41.32 8.03 23.47
CA SER A 8 40.12 8.05 22.63
C SER A 8 39.97 6.71 21.90
N GLY A 9 38.73 6.23 21.79
CA GLY A 9 38.28 5.49 20.62
C GLY A 9 38.54 3.98 20.61
N LEU A 10 37.72 3.22 21.33
CA LEU A 10 37.60 1.78 21.14
C LEU A 10 36.12 1.39 21.18
N ARG A 11 35.54 1.14 20.01
CA ARG A 11 34.53 0.09 19.73
C ARG A 11 33.82 0.40 18.41
N LEU A 12 34.20 -0.33 17.34
CA LEU A 12 33.31 -0.81 16.27
C LEU A 12 34.05 -1.58 15.14
N GLY A 13 35.39 -1.58 15.11
CA GLY A 13 36.17 -2.31 14.09
C GLY A 13 36.42 -3.82 14.33
N ILE A 14 36.34 -4.29 15.58
CA ILE A 14 36.84 -5.64 15.96
C ILE A 14 35.91 -6.80 15.49
N GLY A 15 34.63 -6.54 15.23
CA GLY A 15 33.69 -7.60 14.82
C GLY A 15 33.84 -8.08 13.37
N MET A 16 34.28 -7.21 12.47
CA MET A 16 34.37 -7.51 11.04
C MET A 16 35.67 -8.22 10.66
N ASP A 17 36.77 -7.97 11.38
CA ASP A 17 38.05 -8.63 11.11
C ASP A 17 38.09 -10.06 11.67
N ALA A 18 37.47 -10.30 12.83
CA ALA A 18 37.35 -11.64 13.41
C ALA A 18 36.49 -12.58 12.55
N THR A 19 35.41 -12.06 11.95
CA THR A 19 34.53 -12.85 11.06
C THR A 19 35.22 -13.19 9.74
N ARG A 20 36.04 -12.29 9.18
CA ARG A 20 36.83 -12.55 7.98
C ARG A 20 37.90 -13.63 8.18
N HIS A 21 38.60 -13.61 9.32
CA HIS A 21 39.59 -14.64 9.67
C HIS A 21 38.97 -16.03 9.92
N PHE A 22 37.74 -16.07 10.43
CA PHE A 22 37.00 -17.33 10.61
C PHE A 22 36.52 -17.92 9.28
N VAL A 23 35.99 -17.08 8.39
CA VAL A 23 35.52 -17.51 7.05
C VAL A 23 36.68 -17.97 6.17
N SER A 24 37.86 -17.34 6.29
CA SER A 24 39.04 -17.72 5.50
C SER A 24 39.71 -19.04 5.93
N ASN A 25 39.38 -19.57 7.11
CA ASN A 25 39.92 -20.85 7.63
C ASN A 25 38.96 -22.04 7.47
N LEU A 26 37.76 -21.81 6.94
CA LEU A 26 36.79 -22.86 6.69
C LEU A 26 37.07 -23.52 5.33
N ASP A 27 37.33 -24.83 5.36
CA ASP A 27 37.41 -25.63 4.14
C ASP A 27 36.06 -25.61 3.39
N ALA A 28 36.11 -25.75 2.06
CA ALA A 28 34.92 -25.71 1.20
C ALA A 28 33.85 -26.74 1.63
N VAL A 29 34.29 -27.91 2.10
CA VAL A 29 33.42 -28.97 2.63
C VAL A 29 32.67 -28.49 3.87
N SER A 30 33.34 -27.78 4.78
CA SER A 30 32.74 -27.24 6.00
C SER A 30 31.72 -26.14 5.70
N ILE A 31 31.99 -25.29 4.70
CA ILE A 31 31.04 -24.25 4.24
C ILE A 31 29.78 -24.89 3.65
N ILE A 32 29.96 -25.93 2.82
CA ILE A 32 28.84 -26.66 2.22
C ILE A 32 28.01 -27.34 3.32
N LEU A 33 28.64 -28.04 4.25
CA LEU A 33 27.94 -28.71 5.36
C LEU A 33 27.18 -27.72 6.24
N LEU A 34 27.79 -26.58 6.60
CA LEU A 34 27.14 -25.52 7.36
C LEU A 34 25.91 -24.99 6.61
N THR A 35 26.04 -24.72 5.31
CA THR A 35 24.96 -24.18 4.48
C THR A 35 23.81 -25.18 4.34
N VAL A 36 24.11 -26.46 4.08
CA VAL A 36 23.12 -27.53 3.97
C VAL A 36 22.40 -27.74 5.30
N THR A 37 23.14 -27.73 6.40
CA THR A 37 22.56 -27.86 7.75
C THR A 37 21.65 -26.69 8.06
N LEU A 38 22.10 -25.46 7.82
CA LEU A 38 21.30 -24.25 8.00
C LEU A 38 20.01 -24.30 7.15
N ALA A 39 20.12 -24.69 5.87
CA ALA A 39 18.96 -24.84 5.00
C ALA A 39 18.00 -25.93 5.49
N ALA A 40 18.51 -27.07 5.96
CA ALA A 40 17.69 -28.16 6.50
C ALA A 40 16.90 -27.76 7.75
N PHE A 41 17.39 -26.80 8.55
CA PHE A 41 16.65 -26.24 9.69
C PHE A 41 15.72 -25.08 9.30
N LEU A 42 16.18 -24.19 8.42
CA LEU A 42 15.40 -23.00 8.05
C LEU A 42 14.22 -23.32 7.12
N VAL A 43 14.39 -24.22 6.15
CA VAL A 43 13.33 -24.54 5.18
C VAL A 43 12.05 -25.05 5.87
N PRO A 44 12.10 -26.02 6.81
CA PRO A 44 10.91 -26.42 7.55
C PRO A 44 10.27 -25.29 8.35
N ILE A 45 11.08 -24.40 8.95
CA ILE A 45 10.57 -23.23 9.69
C ILE A 45 9.80 -22.30 8.74
N PHE A 46 10.33 -22.02 7.55
CA PHE A 46 9.66 -21.18 6.56
C PHE A 46 8.40 -21.83 5.95
N ILE A 47 8.33 -23.16 5.91
CA ILE A 47 7.12 -23.88 5.46
C ILE A 47 6.03 -23.86 6.54
N LEU A 48 6.41 -24.04 7.80
CA LEU A 48 5.46 -24.08 8.93
C LEU A 48 5.04 -22.69 9.39
N PHE A 49 5.94 -21.73 9.31
CA PHE A 49 5.75 -20.33 9.67
C PHE A 49 6.23 -19.45 8.51
N PRO A 50 5.47 -19.42 7.39
CA PRO A 50 5.77 -18.48 6.33
C PRO A 50 5.76 -17.07 6.92
N PRO A 51 6.82 -16.27 6.77
CA PRO A 51 6.92 -14.90 7.29
C PRO A 51 6.05 -13.93 6.46
N VAL A 52 5.04 -14.47 5.80
CA VAL A 52 4.17 -13.80 4.85
C VAL A 52 3.00 -13.27 5.63
N THR A 53 2.91 -11.95 5.70
CA THR A 53 1.70 -11.30 6.19
C THR A 53 0.59 -11.58 5.19
N VAL A 54 -0.59 -11.94 5.70
CA VAL A 54 -1.77 -12.10 4.85
C VAL A 54 -2.20 -10.71 4.41
N ASP A 55 -2.16 -10.50 3.10
CA ASP A 55 -2.58 -9.27 2.45
C ASP A 55 -4.13 -9.21 2.42
N CYS A 56 -4.72 -8.04 2.66
CA CYS A 56 -6.13 -7.74 2.43
C CYS A 56 -6.61 -8.18 1.04
N SER A 57 -5.80 -7.99 0.01
CA SER A 57 -6.08 -8.41 -1.36
C SER A 57 -6.16 -9.93 -1.50
N ASP A 58 -5.35 -10.70 -0.76
CA ASP A 58 -5.42 -12.16 -0.75
C ASP A 58 -6.71 -12.67 -0.10
N VAL A 59 -7.18 -11.97 0.94
CA VAL A 59 -8.48 -12.23 1.56
C VAL A 59 -9.60 -11.94 0.56
N LEU A 60 -9.56 -10.78 -0.10
CA LEU A 60 -10.57 -10.38 -1.08
C LEU A 60 -10.61 -11.30 -2.30
N ARG A 61 -9.49 -11.91 -2.72
CA ARG A 61 -9.49 -12.90 -3.82
C ARG A 61 -10.44 -14.08 -3.59
N GLN A 62 -10.76 -14.40 -2.33
CA GLN A 62 -11.65 -15.50 -1.98
C GLN A 62 -13.13 -15.18 -2.16
N THR A 63 -13.52 -13.91 -2.16
CA THR A 63 -14.93 -13.45 -2.18
C THR A 63 -15.23 -12.46 -3.31
N HIS A 64 -14.21 -11.76 -3.82
CA HIS A 64 -14.31 -10.69 -4.79
C HIS A 64 -13.52 -11.00 -6.06
N SER A 65 -13.85 -10.25 -7.11
CA SER A 65 -13.11 -10.20 -8.37
C SER A 65 -12.58 -8.79 -8.61
N ARG A 66 -11.33 -8.71 -9.06
CA ARG A 66 -10.65 -7.44 -9.35
C ARG A 66 -11.20 -6.87 -10.65
N ALA A 67 -11.90 -5.74 -10.56
CA ALA A 67 -12.59 -5.08 -11.67
C ALA A 67 -11.76 -3.96 -12.32
N GLY A 68 -10.91 -3.31 -11.52
CA GLY A 68 -9.93 -2.33 -12.00
C GLY A 68 -8.52 -2.86 -11.82
N VAL A 69 -7.70 -2.73 -12.87
CA VAL A 69 -6.27 -3.07 -12.83
C VAL A 69 -5.47 -1.80 -13.09
N ALA A 70 -4.27 -1.72 -12.50
CA ALA A 70 -3.32 -0.66 -12.80
C ALA A 70 -3.10 -0.57 -14.33
N PRO A 71 -3.06 0.65 -14.90
CA PRO A 71 -2.83 0.86 -16.33
C PRO A 71 -1.56 0.14 -16.77
N ARG A 72 -1.65 -0.64 -17.84
CA ARG A 72 -0.48 -1.33 -18.38
C ARG A 72 0.50 -0.27 -18.89
N PRO A 73 1.81 -0.33 -18.56
CA PRO A 73 2.76 0.65 -19.07
C PRO A 73 2.78 0.61 -20.60
N ASP A 74 2.67 1.79 -21.22
CA ASP A 74 2.44 2.06 -22.66
C ASP A 74 3.53 1.52 -23.62
N ASN A 75 4.54 0.82 -23.10
CA ASN A 75 5.73 0.38 -23.83
C ASN A 75 5.52 -0.86 -24.74
N LEU A 76 4.30 -1.41 -24.82
CA LEU A 76 3.93 -2.46 -25.77
C LEU A 76 3.08 -1.96 -26.95
N ARG A 77 2.85 -0.65 -27.06
CA ARG A 77 2.04 -0.05 -28.13
C ARG A 77 2.85 0.31 -29.38
N ARG A 78 3.85 -0.50 -29.72
CA ARG A 78 4.59 -0.37 -30.99
C ARG A 78 4.67 -1.74 -31.67
N GLU A 79 4.06 -1.78 -32.87
CA GLU A 79 4.09 -2.84 -33.89
C GLU A 79 3.20 -4.07 -33.71
N SER A 80 1.90 -3.87 -34.00
CA SER A 80 1.15 -4.89 -34.75
C SER A 80 0.39 -4.21 -35.88
N SER A 81 1.05 -4.14 -37.02
CA SER A 81 0.43 -3.85 -38.31
C SER A 81 -0.40 -5.08 -38.70
N GLY A 82 -1.71 -4.93 -38.86
CA GLY A 82 -2.49 -5.84 -39.73
C GLY A 82 -3.50 -6.79 -39.10
N HIS A 83 -4.28 -6.38 -38.11
CA HIS A 83 -5.68 -6.82 -37.97
C HIS A 83 -6.42 -5.87 -37.02
N ARG A 84 -7.43 -5.13 -37.52
CA ARG A 84 -8.32 -4.33 -36.66
C ARG A 84 -9.25 -5.27 -35.91
N VAL A 85 -8.75 -5.94 -34.88
CA VAL A 85 -9.58 -6.29 -33.74
C VAL A 85 -9.83 -4.97 -33.03
N LEU A 86 -11.09 -4.54 -32.95
CA LEU A 86 -11.50 -3.42 -32.12
C LEU A 86 -11.20 -3.79 -30.67
N GLU A 87 -9.98 -3.53 -30.22
CA GLU A 87 -9.60 -3.63 -28.83
C GLU A 87 -10.42 -2.57 -28.09
N VAL A 88 -11.44 -3.02 -27.36
CA VAL A 88 -12.36 -2.15 -26.64
C VAL A 88 -11.53 -1.41 -25.60
N LYS A 89 -11.25 -0.13 -25.85
CA LYS A 89 -10.51 0.74 -24.92
C LYS A 89 -11.15 0.64 -23.53
N GLY A 90 -10.37 0.18 -22.56
CA GLY A 90 -10.76 0.22 -21.15
C GLY A 90 -11.03 1.67 -20.72
N ARG A 91 -11.93 1.85 -19.76
CA ARG A 91 -12.26 3.19 -19.23
C ARG A 91 -11.36 3.47 -18.03
N HIS A 92 -10.67 4.60 -18.04
CA HIS A 92 -9.82 5.04 -16.94
C HIS A 92 -10.64 5.82 -15.91
N ILE A 93 -10.53 5.46 -14.63
CA ILE A 93 -11.14 6.18 -13.50
C ILE A 93 -10.10 6.42 -12.40
N SER A 94 -10.26 7.49 -11.62
CA SER A 94 -9.44 7.73 -10.42
C SER A 94 -10.35 7.73 -9.19
N PRO A 95 -10.42 6.62 -8.42
CA PRO A 95 -11.28 6.56 -7.24
C PRO A 95 -10.79 7.41 -6.08
N VAL A 96 -9.46 7.57 -5.98
CA VAL A 96 -8.82 8.42 -4.99
C VAL A 96 -8.16 9.58 -5.71
N GLU A 97 -8.38 10.79 -5.23
CA GLU A 97 -7.79 12.00 -5.78
C GLU A 97 -6.26 11.94 -5.69
N SER A 98 -5.59 12.45 -6.72
CA SER A 98 -4.12 12.53 -6.80
C SER A 98 -3.34 11.21 -6.79
N CYS A 99 -4.03 10.06 -6.68
CA CYS A 99 -3.44 8.73 -6.78
C CYS A 99 -3.46 8.20 -8.22
N ARG A 100 -2.85 7.02 -8.43
CA ARG A 100 -2.91 6.34 -9.73
C ARG A 100 -4.33 5.89 -10.04
N GLY A 101 -4.83 6.26 -11.23
CA GLY A 101 -6.11 5.77 -11.71
C GLY A 101 -6.06 4.30 -12.14
N ILE A 102 -7.22 3.69 -12.28
CA ILE A 102 -7.43 2.29 -12.66
C ILE A 102 -8.14 2.20 -14.01
N GLU A 103 -7.82 1.16 -14.77
CA GLU A 103 -8.56 0.81 -15.98
C GLU A 103 -9.63 -0.22 -15.65
N LEU A 104 -10.89 0.15 -15.88
CA LEU A 104 -12.03 -0.75 -15.78
C LEU A 104 -12.17 -1.57 -17.06
N GLN A 105 -12.41 -2.87 -16.89
CA GLN A 105 -12.78 -3.72 -18.02
C GLN A 105 -14.17 -3.34 -18.52
N SER A 106 -14.26 -3.10 -19.83
CA SER A 106 -15.44 -2.59 -20.52
C SER A 106 -16.66 -3.53 -20.49
N ASN A 107 -16.46 -4.80 -20.15
CA ASN A 107 -17.52 -5.81 -19.98
C ASN A 107 -18.17 -5.80 -18.58
N LEU A 108 -17.55 -5.16 -17.58
CA LEU A 108 -18.02 -5.20 -16.19
C LEU A 108 -18.80 -3.96 -15.78
N THR A 109 -18.78 -2.87 -16.56
CA THR A 109 -19.28 -1.57 -16.08
C THR A 109 -19.79 -0.71 -17.23
N SER A 110 -21.07 -0.36 -17.19
CA SER A 110 -21.66 0.61 -18.12
C SER A 110 -21.14 2.02 -17.85
N SER A 111 -21.26 2.92 -18.82
CA SER A 111 -20.73 4.29 -18.69
C SER A 111 -21.26 5.07 -17.47
N SER A 112 -22.44 4.74 -16.97
CA SER A 112 -23.01 5.30 -15.74
C SER A 112 -22.38 4.72 -14.47
N ASP A 113 -22.04 3.44 -14.47
CA ASP A 113 -21.56 2.74 -13.29
C ASP A 113 -20.11 3.09 -12.96
N SER A 114 -19.30 3.48 -13.95
CA SER A 114 -17.91 3.88 -13.69
C SER A 114 -17.80 5.22 -12.98
N MET A 115 -18.82 6.09 -13.14
CA MET A 115 -18.82 7.42 -12.52
C MET A 115 -19.02 7.32 -11.01
N LYS A 116 -19.76 6.31 -10.55
CA LYS A 116 -19.97 5.96 -9.13
C LYS A 116 -18.70 5.60 -8.37
N TYR A 117 -17.59 5.42 -9.07
CA TYR A 117 -16.30 5.04 -8.50
C TYR A 117 -15.24 6.13 -8.71
N HIS A 118 -15.61 7.31 -9.22
CA HIS A 118 -14.66 8.39 -9.46
C HIS A 118 -14.63 9.36 -8.27
N GLN A 119 -13.43 9.74 -7.83
CA GLN A 119 -13.20 10.76 -6.80
C GLN A 119 -13.99 10.52 -5.50
N LEU A 120 -14.05 9.26 -5.08
CA LEU A 120 -14.71 8.89 -3.83
C LEU A 120 -13.94 9.40 -2.61
N TYR A 121 -12.62 9.42 -2.71
CA TYR A 121 -11.73 9.73 -1.61
C TYR A 121 -10.75 10.83 -1.97
N THR A 122 -10.41 11.65 -0.98
CA THR A 122 -9.31 12.61 -1.06
C THR A 122 -8.44 12.50 0.18
N PHE A 123 -7.13 12.66 0.01
CA PHE A 123 -6.21 12.75 1.14
C PHE A 123 -6.15 14.20 1.60
N ALA A 124 -6.03 14.41 2.91
CA ALA A 124 -5.82 15.74 3.46
C ALA A 124 -4.84 15.72 4.63
N GLN A 125 -4.17 16.84 4.86
CA GLN A 125 -3.33 17.07 6.03
C GLN A 125 -4.02 18.03 6.97
N LEU A 126 -3.85 17.83 8.28
CA LEU A 126 -4.36 18.76 9.27
C LEU A 126 -3.47 20.01 9.31
N ASP A 127 -4.04 21.20 9.11
CA ASP A 127 -3.32 22.45 9.30
C ASP A 127 -3.35 22.86 10.78
N PRO A 128 -2.20 22.82 11.50
CA PRO A 128 -2.17 23.18 12.91
C PRO A 128 -2.31 24.69 13.15
N GLN A 129 -2.09 25.53 12.13
CA GLN A 129 -2.11 27.00 12.28
C GLN A 129 -3.51 27.59 12.17
N VAL A 130 -4.49 26.83 11.65
CA VAL A 130 -5.86 27.30 11.44
C VAL A 130 -6.77 27.01 12.65
N GLY A 131 -6.22 26.44 13.73
CA GLY A 131 -6.98 25.97 14.91
C GLY A 131 -6.85 26.80 16.19
N GLU A 132 -6.35 28.02 16.16
CA GLU A 132 -6.28 28.89 17.35
C GLU A 132 -7.65 29.56 17.59
N GLY A 133 -8.68 28.75 17.88
CA GLY A 133 -10.01 29.18 18.32
C GLY A 133 -11.20 28.66 17.52
N ASP A 134 -10.99 28.24 16.27
CA ASP A 134 -11.99 27.61 15.39
C ASP A 134 -11.61 26.15 15.09
N SER A 135 -12.60 25.34 14.71
CA SER A 135 -12.44 23.91 14.49
C SER A 135 -11.26 23.59 13.55
N PRO A 136 -10.50 22.50 13.78
CA PRO A 136 -9.37 22.12 12.94
C PRO A 136 -9.82 21.92 11.48
N VAL A 137 -9.30 22.74 10.56
CA VAL A 137 -9.57 22.64 9.12
C VAL A 137 -8.51 21.76 8.47
N TRP A 138 -8.96 20.76 7.72
CA TRP A 138 -8.09 19.90 6.92
C TRP A 138 -7.85 20.50 5.54
N GLU A 139 -6.64 20.39 5.01
CA GLU A 139 -6.29 20.84 3.67
C GLU A 139 -6.03 19.65 2.75
N ALA A 140 -6.77 19.56 1.64
CA ALA A 140 -6.62 18.48 0.67
C ALA A 140 -5.21 18.50 0.05
N ILE A 141 -4.55 17.36 0.05
CA ILE A 141 -3.22 17.21 -0.53
C ILE A 141 -3.33 16.76 -1.98
N SER A 142 -2.46 17.31 -2.83
CA SER A 142 -2.43 16.98 -4.26
C SER A 142 -1.09 16.47 -4.71
N SER A 143 -1.07 15.78 -5.85
CA SER A 143 0.16 15.25 -6.48
C SER A 143 1.18 16.33 -6.86
N LYS A 144 0.77 17.62 -6.88
CA LYS A 144 1.68 18.76 -7.07
C LYS A 144 2.63 18.96 -5.90
N HIS A 145 2.11 18.81 -4.67
CA HIS A 145 2.88 18.98 -3.44
C HIS A 145 3.40 17.63 -2.91
N PHE A 146 2.65 16.56 -3.13
CA PHE A 146 2.97 15.20 -2.70
C PHE A 146 3.04 14.26 -3.91
N PRO A 147 4.12 14.30 -4.70
CA PRO A 147 4.24 13.50 -5.93
C PRO A 147 4.23 12.00 -5.68
N LEU A 148 4.57 11.55 -4.46
CA LEU A 148 4.53 10.14 -4.08
C LEU A 148 3.12 9.54 -4.04
N LEU A 149 2.06 10.38 -3.99
CA LEU A 149 0.68 9.91 -4.15
C LEU A 149 0.47 9.18 -5.48
N ALA A 150 1.17 9.59 -6.55
CA ALA A 150 1.06 8.96 -7.87
C ALA A 150 1.68 7.54 -7.92
N ASN A 151 2.48 7.17 -6.93
CA ASN A 151 3.05 5.83 -6.79
C ASN A 151 2.12 4.89 -6.01
N ILE A 152 1.07 5.40 -5.37
CA ILE A 152 0.08 4.57 -4.70
C ILE A 152 -0.75 3.89 -5.78
N GLU A 153 -0.68 2.57 -5.82
CA GLU A 153 -1.52 1.76 -6.69
C GLU A 153 -2.88 1.59 -6.05
N VAL A 154 -3.93 1.68 -6.86
CA VAL A 154 -5.32 1.53 -6.42
C VAL A 154 -5.91 0.36 -7.19
N ASP A 155 -6.69 -0.47 -6.52
CA ASP A 155 -7.40 -1.60 -7.11
C ASP A 155 -8.85 -1.63 -6.65
N LEU A 156 -9.77 -1.86 -7.59
CA LEU A 156 -11.19 -2.02 -7.29
C LEU A 156 -11.56 -3.50 -7.24
N TRP A 157 -12.13 -3.92 -6.11
CA TRP A 157 -12.62 -5.28 -5.85
C TRP A 157 -14.13 -5.27 -5.71
N ILE A 158 -14.81 -6.06 -6.53
CA ILE A 158 -16.28 -6.16 -6.56
C ILE A 158 -16.68 -7.58 -6.11
N PRO A 159 -17.73 -7.75 -5.28
CA PRO A 159 -18.21 -9.06 -4.87
C PRO A 159 -18.49 -9.95 -6.08
N ASP A 160 -17.97 -11.17 -6.06
CA ASP A 160 -18.22 -12.14 -7.13
C ASP A 160 -19.26 -13.16 -6.66
N PRO A 161 -20.45 -13.24 -7.28
CA PRO A 161 -21.49 -14.18 -6.86
C PRO A 161 -21.06 -15.64 -7.00
N ASN A 162 -20.02 -15.93 -7.79
CA ASN A 162 -19.48 -17.28 -7.98
C ASN A 162 -18.39 -17.63 -6.98
N LYS A 163 -17.94 -16.67 -6.15
CA LYS A 163 -16.93 -16.89 -5.12
C LYS A 163 -17.57 -16.80 -3.74
N THR A 164 -17.23 -17.75 -2.89
CA THR A 164 -17.67 -17.74 -1.49
C THR A 164 -16.55 -18.31 -0.65
N SER A 165 -16.07 -17.53 0.32
CA SER A 165 -15.06 -18.02 1.26
C SER A 165 -15.74 -18.91 2.29
N ARG A 166 -15.11 -20.05 2.61
CA ARG A 166 -15.58 -20.93 3.69
C ARG A 166 -15.43 -20.30 5.07
N LEU A 167 -14.49 -19.36 5.23
CA LEU A 167 -14.16 -18.74 6.52
C LEU A 167 -14.91 -17.42 6.73
N LEU A 168 -15.07 -16.63 5.67
CA LEU A 168 -15.66 -15.29 5.74
C LEU A 168 -17.13 -15.26 5.28
N GLY A 169 -17.62 -16.38 4.73
CA GLY A 169 -18.94 -16.43 4.13
C GLY A 169 -19.03 -15.55 2.87
N LYS A 170 -20.23 -15.02 2.65
CA LYS A 170 -20.47 -14.05 1.58
C LYS A 170 -20.27 -12.65 2.16
N VAL A 171 -19.28 -11.94 1.63
CA VAL A 171 -19.04 -10.54 1.96
C VAL A 171 -19.65 -9.72 0.84
N ASP A 172 -20.66 -8.92 1.19
CA ASP A 172 -21.30 -7.97 0.27
C ASP A 172 -20.59 -6.60 0.39
N GLY A 173 -20.57 -5.82 -0.70
CA GLY A 173 -19.92 -4.50 -0.76
C GLY A 173 -18.63 -4.49 -1.60
N ALA A 174 -18.39 -3.41 -2.34
CA ALA A 174 -17.15 -3.24 -3.11
C ALA A 174 -16.09 -2.54 -2.27
N PHE A 175 -14.81 -2.83 -2.54
CA PHE A 175 -13.68 -2.29 -1.79
C PHE A 175 -12.61 -1.75 -2.73
N LEU A 176 -11.97 -0.66 -2.31
CA LEU A 176 -10.71 -0.19 -2.87
C LEU A 176 -9.58 -0.76 -2.02
N VAL A 177 -8.56 -1.29 -2.68
CA VAL A 177 -7.30 -1.65 -2.04
C VAL A 177 -6.24 -0.69 -2.55
N LEU A 178 -5.57 -0.01 -1.62
CA LEU A 178 -4.48 0.90 -1.93
C LEU A 178 -3.17 0.27 -1.49
N ARG A 179 -2.16 0.32 -2.35
CA ARG A 179 -0.85 -0.29 -2.14
C ARG A 179 0.24 0.75 -2.34
N PHE A 180 1.22 0.77 -1.45
CA PHE A 180 2.38 1.65 -1.59
C PHE A 180 3.68 0.91 -1.24
N PRO A 181 4.80 1.25 -1.90
CA PRO A 181 6.10 0.70 -1.56
C PRO A 181 6.48 1.06 -0.13
N TRP A 182 6.73 0.06 0.70
CA TRP A 182 7.18 0.29 2.08
C TRP A 182 8.12 -0.80 2.52
N THR A 183 9.20 -0.42 3.21
CA THR A 183 10.18 -1.36 3.76
C THR A 183 10.53 -0.91 5.16
N ASP A 184 10.19 -1.74 6.15
CA ASP A 184 10.83 -1.63 7.46
C ASP A 184 12.26 -2.12 7.33
N ALA A 185 13.19 -1.65 8.18
CA ALA A 185 14.63 -1.86 8.04
C ALA A 185 15.15 -3.32 8.12
N GLY A 186 14.30 -4.34 7.92
CA GLY A 186 14.61 -5.76 8.01
C GLY A 186 14.69 -6.49 6.66
N LEU A 187 15.79 -7.25 6.48
CA LEU A 187 16.00 -8.16 5.33
C LEU A 187 14.89 -9.22 5.15
N VAL A 188 14.19 -9.56 6.23
CA VAL A 188 13.12 -10.57 6.24
C VAL A 188 11.95 -10.14 5.34
N GLN A 189 11.64 -8.85 5.24
CA GLN A 189 10.53 -8.38 4.39
C GLN A 189 10.83 -8.53 2.91
N HIS A 190 12.07 -8.31 2.48
CA HIS A 190 12.46 -8.56 1.09
C HIS A 190 12.36 -10.04 0.73
N VAL A 191 12.77 -10.93 1.65
CA VAL A 191 12.65 -12.37 1.44
C VAL A 191 11.18 -12.79 1.43
N SER A 192 10.37 -12.27 2.35
CA SER A 192 8.93 -12.54 2.42
C SER A 192 8.19 -12.06 1.16
N ALA A 193 8.42 -10.83 0.72
CA ALA A 193 7.84 -10.30 -0.52
C ALA A 193 8.22 -11.17 -1.72
N LYS A 194 9.48 -11.61 -1.82
CA LYS A 194 9.92 -12.46 -2.93
C LYS A 194 9.30 -13.86 -2.92
N ILE A 195 9.08 -14.44 -1.74
CA ILE A 195 8.43 -15.75 -1.59
C ILE A 195 6.94 -15.64 -1.94
N SER A 196 6.28 -14.57 -1.49
CA SER A 196 4.82 -14.40 -1.60
C SER A 196 4.38 -13.95 -2.99
N HIS A 197 5.09 -12.96 -3.54
CA HIS A 197 4.71 -12.23 -4.75
C HIS A 197 5.70 -12.44 -5.91
N GLY A 198 6.71 -13.32 -5.72
CA GLY A 198 7.67 -13.73 -6.73
C GLY A 198 8.99 -12.95 -6.73
N PHE A 199 9.99 -13.43 -7.46
CA PHE A 199 11.37 -12.93 -7.41
C PHE A 199 11.54 -11.42 -7.73
N GLY A 200 10.60 -10.81 -8.45
CA GLY A 200 10.58 -9.38 -8.78
C GLY A 200 9.86 -8.49 -7.77
N ALA A 201 9.20 -9.08 -6.76
CA ALA A 201 8.37 -8.32 -5.84
C ALA A 201 9.18 -7.42 -4.90
N SER A 202 8.66 -6.22 -4.70
CA SER A 202 9.07 -5.28 -3.65
C SER A 202 8.20 -5.46 -2.40
N PRO A 203 8.75 -5.20 -1.21
CA PRO A 203 7.94 -5.01 -0.01
C PRO A 203 6.95 -3.85 -0.21
N GLU A 204 5.67 -4.13 0.06
CA GLU A 204 4.57 -3.19 -0.09
C GLU A 204 3.69 -3.27 1.16
N LYS A 205 3.02 -2.16 1.48
CA LYS A 205 1.94 -2.13 2.46
C LYS A 205 0.64 -1.83 1.75
N GLU A 206 -0.42 -2.46 2.25
CA GLU A 206 -1.75 -2.28 1.71
C GLU A 206 -2.79 -2.03 2.79
N PHE A 207 -3.81 -1.27 2.42
CA PHE A 207 -4.96 -0.98 3.26
C PHE A 207 -6.22 -0.91 2.39
N MET A 208 -7.38 -1.01 3.03
CA MET A 208 -8.66 -1.19 2.36
C MET A 208 -9.60 -0.04 2.70
N LEU A 209 -10.39 0.39 1.73
CA LEU A 209 -11.45 1.38 1.90
C LEU A 209 -12.76 0.85 1.31
N PRO A 210 -13.90 1.02 1.99
CA PRO A 210 -15.20 0.65 1.45
C PRO A 210 -15.58 1.58 0.29
N VAL A 211 -16.23 1.05 -0.75
CA VAL A 211 -16.77 1.89 -1.84
C VAL A 211 -18.13 2.48 -1.47
N SER A 212 -18.98 1.67 -0.81
CA SER A 212 -20.25 2.13 -0.27
C SER A 212 -20.03 3.13 0.86
N PHE A 213 -20.84 4.19 0.88
CA PHE A 213 -20.80 5.14 1.98
C PHE A 213 -21.18 4.43 3.30
N PRO A 214 -20.35 4.52 4.36
CA PRO A 214 -20.63 3.86 5.63
C PRO A 214 -21.93 4.37 6.26
N ASN A 215 -22.74 3.47 6.81
CA ASN A 215 -23.97 3.88 7.52
C ASN A 215 -23.66 4.47 8.91
N GLU A 216 -24.63 5.14 9.54
CA GLU A 216 -24.43 5.78 10.86
C GLU A 216 -23.94 4.80 11.95
N THR A 217 -24.34 3.53 11.88
CA THR A 217 -23.88 2.53 12.85
C THR A 217 -22.42 2.13 12.60
N GLU A 218 -22.02 1.98 11.35
CA GLU A 218 -20.63 1.72 10.94
C GLU A 218 -19.73 2.91 11.29
N ILE A 219 -20.17 4.14 11.01
CA ILE A 219 -19.45 5.37 11.37
C ILE A 219 -19.13 5.38 12.87
N ARG A 220 -20.13 5.07 13.72
CA ARG A 220 -19.95 5.07 15.18
C ARG A 220 -19.08 3.92 15.67
N VAL A 221 -19.20 2.73 15.09
CA VAL A 221 -18.44 1.54 15.50
C VAL A 221 -16.98 1.65 15.09
N GLN A 222 -16.71 2.16 13.90
CA GLN A 222 -15.36 2.31 13.37
C GLN A 222 -14.67 3.58 13.85
N GLY A 223 -15.41 4.51 14.46
CA GLY A 223 -14.86 5.73 15.04
C GLY A 223 -14.61 6.83 13.99
N TYR A 224 -15.31 6.77 12.86
CA TYR A 224 -15.24 7.82 11.84
C TYR A 224 -15.90 9.10 12.35
N SER A 225 -15.42 10.23 11.85
CA SER A 225 -15.93 11.55 12.25
C SER A 225 -16.09 12.46 11.04
N PHE A 226 -17.07 13.35 11.06
CA PHE A 226 -17.16 14.39 10.04
C PHE A 226 -16.22 15.54 10.41
N ALA A 227 -15.48 16.05 9.42
CA ALA A 227 -14.65 17.23 9.59
C ALA A 227 -14.66 18.10 8.33
N GLU A 228 -14.29 19.36 8.51
CA GLU A 228 -14.19 20.33 7.43
C GLU A 228 -12.87 20.13 6.67
N VAL A 229 -12.98 19.94 5.37
CA VAL A 229 -11.85 19.79 4.45
C VAL A 229 -11.92 20.85 3.37
N LYS A 230 -10.80 21.53 3.15
CA LYS A 230 -10.61 22.51 2.09
C LYS A 230 -10.12 21.80 0.83
N ILE A 231 -10.99 21.66 -0.16
CA ILE A 231 -10.72 21.05 -1.47
C ILE A 231 -10.77 22.17 -2.51
N GLU A 232 -9.65 22.39 -3.22
CA GLU A 232 -9.52 23.42 -4.26
C GLU A 232 -9.98 24.83 -3.84
N GLY A 233 -9.85 25.18 -2.56
CA GLY A 233 -10.24 26.48 -2.01
C GLY A 233 -11.67 26.55 -1.44
N ASN A 234 -12.49 25.51 -1.61
CA ASN A 234 -13.81 25.41 -1.01
C ASN A 234 -13.77 24.52 0.23
N ILE A 235 -14.41 24.96 1.31
CA ILE A 235 -14.57 24.15 2.53
C ILE A 235 -15.84 23.30 2.35
N THR A 236 -15.68 21.99 2.49
CA THR A 236 -16.78 21.02 2.50
C THR A 236 -16.68 20.12 3.71
N THR A 237 -17.81 19.63 4.21
CA THR A 237 -17.83 18.63 5.27
C THR A 237 -17.70 17.24 4.63
N ALA A 238 -16.70 16.48 5.05
CA ALA A 238 -16.47 15.13 4.56
C ALA A 238 -16.24 14.16 5.73
N LEU A 239 -16.42 12.86 5.48
CA LEU A 239 -16.22 11.83 6.49
C LEU A 239 -14.73 11.48 6.59
N ASN A 240 -14.10 11.82 7.71
CA ASN A 240 -12.73 11.45 8.05
C ASN A 240 -12.68 9.97 8.43
N MET A 241 -11.82 9.23 7.72
CA MET A 241 -11.55 7.80 7.87
C MET A 241 -10.05 7.56 8.10
N ASP A 242 -9.35 8.50 8.76
CA ASP A 242 -7.94 8.39 9.13
C ASP A 242 -7.56 7.11 9.89
N VAL A 243 -8.48 6.54 10.66
CA VAL A 243 -8.31 5.25 11.36
C VAL A 243 -8.01 4.07 10.42
N GLU A 244 -8.38 4.16 9.14
CA GLU A 244 -8.08 3.15 8.12
C GLU A 244 -6.65 3.28 7.56
N LEU A 245 -5.97 4.39 7.86
CA LEU A 245 -4.65 4.66 7.31
C LEU A 245 -3.55 3.98 8.13
N PRO A 246 -2.63 3.25 7.47
CA PRO A 246 -1.44 2.76 8.15
C PRO A 246 -0.53 3.94 8.51
N ALA A 247 0.04 3.92 9.71
CA ALA A 247 0.92 4.99 10.21
C ALA A 247 2.15 5.25 9.32
N GLU A 248 2.56 4.23 8.55
CA GLU A 248 3.68 4.33 7.63
C GLU A 248 3.38 5.16 6.39
N LEU A 249 2.11 5.32 6.01
CA LEU A 249 1.74 6.10 4.82
C LEU A 249 2.13 7.58 4.98
N ALA A 250 1.91 8.16 6.15
CA ALA A 250 2.32 9.54 6.44
C ALA A 250 3.84 9.70 6.28
N ARG A 251 4.63 8.74 6.76
CA ARG A 251 6.10 8.72 6.61
C ARG A 251 6.52 8.54 5.16
N TYR A 252 5.85 7.65 4.43
CA TYR A 252 6.10 7.42 3.01
C TYR A 252 5.88 8.69 2.19
N LEU A 253 4.78 9.39 2.44
CA LEU A 253 4.45 10.62 1.75
C LEU A 253 5.27 11.84 2.21
N GLY A 254 5.99 11.72 3.33
CA GLY A 254 6.75 12.84 3.91
C GLY A 254 5.85 13.91 4.52
N VAL A 255 4.65 13.55 4.98
CA VAL A 255 3.71 14.47 5.63
C VAL A 255 4.20 14.71 7.06
N GLU A 256 4.41 15.96 7.42
CA GLU A 256 4.89 16.36 8.75
C GLU A 256 3.77 16.37 9.80
N HIS A 257 2.54 16.64 9.36
CA HIS A 257 1.34 16.74 10.18
C HIS A 257 0.49 15.47 10.10
N ASN A 258 -0.66 15.48 10.79
CA ASN A 258 -1.59 14.36 10.72
C ASN A 258 -2.13 14.22 9.28
N LEU A 259 -2.01 13.01 8.73
CA LEU A 259 -2.58 12.62 7.45
C LEU A 259 -3.93 11.97 7.69
N GLY A 260 -4.95 12.41 6.95
CA GLY A 260 -6.27 11.83 6.94
C GLY A 260 -6.71 11.46 5.53
N ILE A 261 -7.72 10.61 5.45
CA ILE A 261 -8.41 10.28 4.20
C ILE A 261 -9.90 10.55 4.38
N PHE A 262 -10.47 11.23 3.40
CA PHE A 262 -11.81 11.78 3.49
C PHE A 262 -12.68 11.18 2.42
N ARG A 263 -13.81 10.61 2.82
CA ARG A 263 -14.89 10.21 1.91
C ARG A 263 -15.76 11.43 1.64
N VAL A 264 -15.77 11.90 0.39
CA VAL A 264 -16.61 13.01 -0.06
C VAL A 264 -17.99 12.44 -0.42
N ASP A 265 -19.06 12.95 0.20
CA ASP A 265 -20.41 12.52 -0.14
C ASP A 265 -20.74 12.96 -1.59
N GLU A 266 -21.40 12.09 -2.36
CA GLU A 266 -21.92 12.52 -3.66
C GLU A 266 -23.06 13.52 -3.40
N PRO A 267 -23.07 14.70 -4.05
CA PRO A 267 -24.17 15.64 -3.95
C PRO A 267 -25.49 15.13 -4.54
#